data_AF-A0A357ZBC2-F1
#
_entry.id   AF-A0A357ZBC2-F1
#
_cell.length_a   1.000
_cell.length_b   1.000
_cell.length_c   1.000
_cell.angle_alpha   90.00
_cell.angle_beta   90.00
_cell.angle_gamma   90.00
#
_symmetry.space_group_name_H-M   'P 1'
#
loop_
_entity.id
_entity.type
_entity.pdbx_description
1 polymer ?
#
loop_
_entity_poly.entity_id
_entity_poly.type
_entity_poly.pdbx_seq_one_letter_code
_entity_poly.pdbx_strand_id
1 'polypeptide(L)'
;MERRNFLKQNILATGALLGTTNLLASNSKNEVKNAVMENTAPFKCNYAFHDGMFRNTAGPDFIEQIKYAHSMGFRSIEDNGMMGRTPEMQQKIGDTLASLGMNMGVFVIAFSNNDKINLTTGTQEWKDKFV
;
A
#
# COMPACT_ATOMS: atom_id res chain seq x y z
N MET A 1 -26.93 -12.72 2.47
CA MET A 1 -26.22 -13.90 3.01
C MET A 1 -26.35 -13.88 4.52
N GLU A 2 -27.04 -14.86 5.11
CA GLU A 2 -27.32 -14.94 6.55
C GLU A 2 -26.06 -15.36 7.34
N ARG A 3 -25.25 -14.38 7.75
CA ARG A 3 -23.94 -14.58 8.44
C ARG A 3 -24.01 -15.52 9.65
N ARG A 4 -25.18 -15.62 10.28
CA ARG A 4 -25.43 -16.46 11.46
C ARG A 4 -25.52 -17.96 11.14
N ASN A 5 -25.99 -18.33 9.95
CA ASN A 5 -26.07 -19.74 9.55
C ASN A 5 -24.71 -20.30 9.13
N PHE A 6 -23.85 -19.44 8.56
CA PHE A 6 -22.48 -19.80 8.18
C PHE A 6 -21.61 -20.16 9.40
N LEU A 7 -21.70 -19.42 10.50
CA LEU A 7 -20.93 -19.70 11.73
C LEU A 7 -21.37 -21.02 12.39
N LYS A 8 -22.67 -21.34 12.38
CA LYS A 8 -23.19 -22.58 13.00
C LYS A 8 -22.73 -23.84 12.26
N GLN A 9 -22.62 -23.79 10.93
CA GLN A 9 -22.18 -24.94 10.13
C GLN A 9 -20.67 -25.21 10.26
N ASN A 10 -19.85 -24.18 10.51
CA ASN A 10 -18.40 -24.35 10.60
C ASN A 10 -17.90 -24.81 11.98
N ILE A 11 -18.63 -24.53 13.08
CA ILE A 11 -18.22 -24.97 14.42
C ILE A 11 -18.34 -26.51 14.59
N LEU A 12 -19.33 -27.14 13.95
CA LEU A 12 -19.49 -28.61 14.00
C LEU A 12 -18.37 -29.37 13.26
N ALA A 13 -17.71 -28.76 12.27
CA ALA A 13 -16.61 -29.39 11.54
C ALA A 13 -15.28 -29.39 12.32
N THR A 14 -15.16 -28.58 13.38
CA THR A 14 -13.89 -28.40 14.12
C THR A 14 -13.77 -29.37 15.31
N GLY A 15 -14.86 -29.99 15.75
CA GLY A 15 -14.89 -30.87 16.93
C GLY A 15 -14.27 -32.27 16.73
N ALA A 16 -13.99 -32.68 15.49
CA ALA A 16 -13.49 -34.03 15.18
C ALA A 16 -11.96 -34.13 15.00
N LEU A 17 -11.21 -33.02 15.09
CA LEU A 17 -9.77 -32.99 14.80
C LEU A 17 -8.86 -32.90 16.04
N LEU A 18 -9.41 -32.87 17.25
CA LEU A 18 -8.64 -32.73 18.50
C LEU A 18 -8.03 -34.05 19.02
N GLY A 19 -8.03 -35.14 18.23
CA GLY A 19 -7.71 -36.49 18.72
C GLY A 19 -6.40 -37.14 18.24
N THR A 20 -5.65 -36.59 17.28
CA THR A 20 -4.55 -37.36 16.62
C THR A 20 -3.27 -36.57 16.29
N THR A 21 -2.89 -35.58 17.09
CA THR A 21 -1.82 -34.63 16.74
C THR A 21 -0.36 -35.09 16.91
N ASN A 22 -0.02 -36.39 16.95
CA ASN A 22 1.36 -36.81 17.27
C ASN A 22 2.07 -37.78 16.30
N LEU A 23 1.60 -38.00 15.05
CA LEU A 23 2.23 -39.00 14.16
C LEU A 23 2.66 -38.53 12.76
N LEU A 24 2.72 -37.23 12.46
CA LEU A 24 3.19 -36.72 11.14
C LEU A 24 4.37 -35.75 11.22
N ALA A 25 5.18 -35.82 12.28
CA ALA A 25 6.49 -35.16 12.31
C ALA A 25 7.57 -36.05 11.67
N SER A 26 7.45 -36.30 10.37
CA SER A 26 8.50 -36.95 9.58
C SER A 26 9.24 -35.92 8.72
N ASN A 27 10.54 -35.81 8.99
CA ASN A 27 11.60 -35.13 8.23
C ASN A 27 11.23 -34.63 6.82
N SER A 28 10.99 -33.32 6.69
CA SER A 28 11.32 -32.58 5.48
C SER A 28 12.42 -31.57 5.81
N LYS A 29 13.67 -32.04 5.67
CA LYS A 29 14.83 -31.16 5.62
C LYS A 29 14.77 -30.40 4.28
N ASN A 30 14.76 -29.07 4.37
CA ASN A 30 15.17 -28.11 3.34
C ASN A 30 14.34 -27.96 2.05
N GLU A 31 13.08 -27.49 2.14
CA GLU A 31 12.46 -26.69 1.04
C GLU A 31 11.48 -25.61 1.55
N VAL A 32 11.78 -24.95 2.68
CA VAL A 32 11.04 -23.73 3.09
C VAL A 32 12.01 -22.55 3.08
N LYS A 33 12.47 -22.19 1.89
CA LYS A 33 13.00 -20.86 1.60
C LYS A 33 12.45 -20.46 0.24
N ASN A 34 11.52 -19.49 0.23
CA ASN A 34 10.94 -18.80 -0.93
C ASN A 34 9.59 -19.29 -1.49
N ALA A 35 8.64 -19.72 -0.65
CA ALA A 35 7.26 -20.00 -1.07
C ALA A 35 6.27 -18.83 -0.80
N VAL A 36 6.75 -17.58 -0.74
CA VAL A 36 5.89 -16.37 -0.67
C VAL A 36 6.47 -15.23 -1.52
N MET A 37 6.64 -15.48 -2.81
CA MET A 37 6.57 -14.43 -3.85
C MET A 37 5.87 -15.05 -5.06
N GLU A 38 4.61 -15.44 -4.87
CA GLU A 38 3.92 -16.29 -5.84
C GLU A 38 3.59 -15.57 -7.15
N ASN A 39 3.69 -14.23 -7.20
CA ASN A 39 3.70 -13.50 -8.46
C ASN A 39 4.22 -12.06 -8.29
N THR A 40 5.40 -11.74 -8.82
CA THR A 40 5.91 -10.35 -8.93
C THR A 40 5.49 -9.68 -10.24
N ALA A 41 4.65 -10.34 -11.05
CA ALA A 41 4.11 -9.70 -12.23
C ALA A 41 3.39 -8.40 -11.84
N PRO A 42 3.44 -7.38 -12.71
CA PRO A 42 2.66 -6.17 -12.51
C PRO A 42 1.20 -6.51 -12.26
N PHE A 43 0.56 -5.78 -11.34
CA PHE A 43 -0.88 -5.88 -11.20
C PHE A 43 -1.57 -5.49 -12.50
N LYS A 44 -2.70 -6.13 -12.80
CA LYS A 44 -3.51 -5.79 -13.98
C LYS A 44 -4.06 -4.36 -13.91
N CYS A 45 -4.38 -3.91 -12.71
CA CYS A 45 -4.80 -2.54 -12.44
C CYS A 45 -3.60 -1.70 -12.00
N ASN A 46 -3.62 -0.42 -12.34
CA ASN A 46 -2.57 0.52 -11.96
C ASN A 46 -2.77 1.02 -10.51
N TYR A 47 -2.60 0.12 -9.54
CA TYR A 47 -2.71 0.47 -8.12
C TYR A 47 -1.61 1.45 -7.71
N ALA A 48 -2.00 2.42 -6.89
CA ALA A 48 -1.13 3.40 -6.25
C ALA A 48 -1.12 3.15 -4.74
N PHE A 49 0.07 3.19 -4.14
CA PHE A 49 0.25 3.17 -2.70
C PHE A 49 0.77 4.54 -2.24
N HIS A 50 0.64 4.86 -0.96
CA HIS A 50 1.15 6.11 -0.39
C HIS A 50 2.27 5.87 0.63
N ASP A 51 3.02 6.94 0.92
CA ASP A 51 4.09 6.93 1.92
C ASP A 51 3.61 6.40 3.27
N GLY A 52 4.36 5.46 3.83
CA GLY A 52 4.11 4.83 5.12
C GLY A 52 3.46 3.45 5.03
N MET A 53 2.79 3.11 3.92
CA MET A 53 2.13 1.80 3.76
C MET A 53 3.11 0.63 3.87
N PHE A 54 4.37 0.83 3.44
CA PHE A 54 5.41 -0.20 3.49
C PHE A 54 6.49 0.09 4.52
N ARG A 55 6.25 0.98 5.49
CA ARG A 55 7.25 1.37 6.50
C ARG A 55 7.86 0.19 7.26
N ASN A 56 7.03 -0.81 7.58
CA ASN A 56 7.46 -1.98 8.35
C ASN A 56 8.20 -3.03 7.51
N THR A 57 8.25 -2.87 6.19
CA THR A 57 8.90 -3.81 5.27
C THR A 57 10.09 -3.19 4.55
N ALA A 58 9.94 -1.97 4.04
CA ALA A 58 10.98 -1.24 3.30
C ALA A 58 11.61 -0.09 4.10
N GLY A 59 11.22 0.09 5.36
CA GLY A 59 11.75 1.13 6.23
C GLY A 59 11.08 2.51 6.03
N PRO A 60 11.56 3.53 6.76
CA PRO A 60 10.92 4.84 6.80
C PRO A 60 11.18 5.71 5.57
N ASP A 61 12.12 5.35 4.69
CA ASP A 61 12.43 6.12 3.48
C ASP A 61 11.41 5.81 2.39
N PHE A 62 10.71 6.84 1.91
CA PHE A 62 9.70 6.67 0.88
C PHE A 62 10.28 6.18 -0.45
N ILE A 63 11.52 6.53 -0.78
CA ILE A 63 12.20 6.07 -2.00
C ILE A 63 12.41 4.55 -1.96
N GLU A 64 12.74 4.00 -0.79
CA GLU A 64 12.89 2.56 -0.61
C GLU A 64 11.53 1.85 -0.63
N GLN A 65 10.48 2.48 -0.09
CA GLN A 65 9.12 1.99 -0.23
C GLN A 65 8.66 1.95 -1.71
N ILE A 66 9.03 2.94 -2.54
CA ILE A 66 8.75 2.97 -4.00
C ILE A 66 9.43 1.78 -4.70
N LYS A 67 10.71 1.56 -4.46
CA LYS A 67 11.46 0.44 -5.05
C LYS A 67 10.87 -0.91 -4.63
N TYR A 68 10.52 -1.05 -3.35
CA TYR A 68 9.87 -2.25 -2.84
C TYR A 68 8.52 -2.47 -3.52
N ALA A 69 7.64 -1.47 -3.55
CA ALA A 69 6.34 -1.57 -4.19
C ALA A 69 6.46 -1.94 -5.69
N HIS A 70 7.42 -1.36 -6.41
CA HIS A 70 7.71 -1.73 -7.79
C HIS A 70 8.03 -3.22 -7.95
N SER A 71 8.87 -3.78 -7.05
CA SER A 71 9.20 -5.21 -7.02
C SER A 71 8.00 -6.11 -6.68
N MET A 72 6.98 -5.56 -6.01
CA MET A 72 5.73 -6.25 -5.66
C MET A 72 4.63 -6.08 -6.71
N GLY A 73 4.92 -5.47 -7.85
CA GLY A 73 3.99 -5.33 -8.97
C GLY A 73 3.24 -4.00 -9.06
N PHE A 74 3.47 -3.05 -8.15
CA PHE A 74 2.91 -1.69 -8.27
C PHE A 74 3.55 -0.91 -9.41
N ARG A 75 2.77 -0.03 -10.04
CA ARG A 75 3.25 0.83 -11.14
C ARG A 75 2.89 2.30 -10.96
N SER A 76 2.29 2.66 -9.83
CA SER A 76 2.04 4.06 -9.47
C SER A 76 2.18 4.31 -7.98
N ILE A 77 2.23 5.59 -7.61
CA ILE A 77 2.12 6.08 -6.23
C ILE A 77 1.03 7.14 -6.09
N GLU A 78 0.60 7.35 -4.85
CA GLU A 78 -0.13 8.55 -4.42
C GLU A 78 0.74 9.29 -3.40
N ASP A 79 0.91 10.61 -3.54
CA ASP A 79 1.68 11.43 -2.59
C ASP A 79 0.86 12.57 -2.01
N ASN A 80 0.09 12.25 -0.97
CA ASN A 80 -0.69 13.25 -0.24
C ASN A 80 0.17 14.18 0.62
N GLY A 81 1.42 13.79 0.90
CA GLY A 81 2.39 14.61 1.61
C GLY A 81 3.18 15.56 0.71
N MET A 82 2.98 15.51 -0.62
CA MET A 82 3.85 16.16 -1.61
C MET A 82 4.12 17.64 -1.30
N MET A 83 3.07 18.40 -0.96
CA MET A 83 3.19 19.84 -0.67
C MET A 83 4.11 20.17 0.51
N GLY A 84 4.25 19.26 1.48
CA GLY A 84 5.13 19.44 2.65
C GLY A 84 6.56 18.96 2.45
N ARG A 85 6.88 18.37 1.29
CA ARG A 85 8.24 17.87 0.98
C ARG A 85 9.11 19.01 0.45
N THR A 86 10.42 18.92 0.67
CA THR A 86 11.36 19.86 0.06
C THR A 86 11.40 19.65 -1.46
N PRO A 87 11.76 20.68 -2.25
CA PRO A 87 11.91 20.52 -3.70
C PRO A 87 12.86 19.38 -4.10
N GLU A 88 13.94 19.18 -3.34
CA GLU A 88 14.90 18.10 -3.59
C GLU A 88 14.27 16.72 -3.40
N MET A 89 13.40 16.56 -2.39
CA MET A 89 12.69 15.31 -2.18
C MET A 89 11.62 15.06 -3.25
N GLN A 90 10.90 16.10 -3.69
CA GLN A 90 9.96 16.00 -4.81
C GLN A 90 10.68 15.57 -6.09
N GLN A 91 11.83 16.18 -6.39
CA GLN A 91 12.67 15.80 -7.52
C GLN A 91 13.15 14.35 -7.39
N LYS A 92 13.65 13.95 -6.22
CA LYS A 92 14.10 12.57 -5.96
C LYS A 92 12.99 11.55 -6.17
N ILE A 93 11.76 11.85 -5.76
CA ILE A 93 10.58 11.00 -6.02
C ILE A 93 10.34 10.92 -7.53
N GLY A 94 10.26 12.06 -8.22
CA GLY A 94 10.04 12.12 -9.67
C GLY A 94 11.08 11.34 -10.47
N ASP A 95 12.37 11.53 -10.16
CA ASP A 95 13.48 10.82 -10.81
C ASP A 95 13.41 9.31 -10.55
N THR A 96 13.06 8.91 -9.33
CA THR A 96 12.90 7.49 -8.97
C THR A 96 11.76 6.88 -9.79
N LEU A 97 10.60 7.53 -9.85
CA LEU A 97 9.46 7.05 -10.62
C LEU A 97 9.80 6.93 -12.11
N ALA A 98 10.45 7.95 -12.68
CA ALA A 98 10.89 7.95 -14.08
C ALA A 98 11.87 6.79 -14.35
N SER A 99 12.84 6.56 -13.46
CA SER A 99 13.83 5.47 -13.61
C SER A 99 13.22 4.07 -13.55
N LEU A 100 12.10 3.92 -12.82
CA LEU A 100 11.38 2.65 -12.67
C LEU A 100 10.25 2.48 -13.70
N GLY A 101 9.97 3.49 -14.52
CA GLY A 101 8.79 3.50 -15.39
C GLY A 101 7.46 3.47 -14.62
N MET A 102 7.43 4.08 -13.43
CA MET A 102 6.23 4.24 -12.61
C MET A 102 5.58 5.60 -12.84
N ASN A 103 4.27 5.69 -12.59
CA ASN A 103 3.54 6.95 -12.69
C ASN A 103 3.35 7.60 -11.31
N MET A 104 3.39 8.93 -11.29
CA MET A 104 2.72 9.68 -10.23
C MET A 104 1.21 9.59 -10.50
N GLY A 105 0.47 9.01 -9.57
CA GLY A 105 -0.99 8.95 -9.62
C GLY A 105 -1.58 10.27 -9.10
N VAL A 106 -2.17 10.22 -7.92
CA VAL A 106 -2.72 11.40 -7.25
C VAL A 106 -1.66 12.03 -6.34
N PHE A 107 -1.61 13.36 -6.32
CA PHE A 107 -0.94 14.10 -5.26
C PHE A 107 -1.90 15.16 -4.73
N VAL A 108 -1.67 15.59 -3.50
CA VAL A 108 -2.54 16.58 -2.85
C VAL A 108 -1.79 17.88 -2.62
N ILE A 109 -2.44 18.98 -3.00
CA ILE A 109 -2.11 20.34 -2.59
C ILE A 109 -3.18 20.75 -1.58
N ALA A 110 -2.79 20.87 -0.30
CA ALA A 110 -3.68 21.19 0.80
C ALA A 110 -3.19 22.43 1.55
N PHE A 111 -3.87 23.56 1.34
CA PHE A 111 -3.61 24.81 2.05
C PHE A 111 -4.40 24.95 3.37
N SER A 112 -5.27 23.99 3.70
CA SER A 112 -6.02 23.91 4.97
C SER A 112 -6.45 22.48 5.28
N ASN A 113 -6.85 22.25 6.52
CA ASN A 113 -7.28 20.94 7.03
C ASN A 113 -8.79 20.71 6.88
N ASN A 114 -9.41 21.28 5.82
CA ASN A 114 -10.85 21.25 5.59
C ASN A 114 -11.70 21.83 6.74
N ASP A 115 -11.08 22.62 7.62
CA ASP A 115 -11.72 23.35 8.72
C ASP A 115 -12.39 24.65 8.26
N LYS A 116 -12.21 25.00 6.98
CA LYS A 116 -12.73 26.23 6.36
C LYS A 116 -13.27 25.94 4.97
N ILE A 117 -14.31 26.67 4.58
CA ILE A 117 -14.76 26.69 3.18
C ILE A 117 -13.65 27.38 2.36
N ASN A 118 -13.18 26.70 1.32
CA ASN A 118 -11.95 27.03 0.61
C ASN A 118 -12.22 27.58 -0.80
N LEU A 119 -11.49 27.12 -1.82
CA LEU A 119 -11.50 27.66 -3.20
C LEU A 119 -12.90 27.87 -3.79
N THR A 120 -13.87 27.02 -3.43
CA THR A 120 -15.25 27.09 -3.93
C THR A 120 -16.03 28.31 -3.43
N THR A 121 -15.53 29.04 -2.44
CA THR A 121 -16.13 30.31 -1.98
C THR A 121 -15.90 31.48 -2.94
N GLY A 122 -14.88 31.40 -3.80
CA GLY A 122 -14.50 32.50 -4.69
C GLY A 122 -13.79 33.68 -4.03
N THR A 123 -13.42 33.60 -2.74
CA THR A 123 -12.66 34.66 -2.05
C THR A 123 -11.25 34.79 -2.61
N GLN A 124 -10.69 36.01 -2.54
CA GLN A 124 -9.36 36.29 -3.09
C GLN A 124 -8.25 35.50 -2.38
N GLU A 125 -8.34 35.36 -1.05
CA GLU A 125 -7.38 34.58 -0.25
C GLU A 125 -7.16 33.16 -0.81
N TRP A 126 -8.24 32.47 -1.21
CA TRP A 126 -8.13 31.12 -1.75
C TRP A 126 -7.74 31.10 -3.22
N LYS A 127 -8.10 32.12 -4.01
CA LYS A 127 -7.63 32.25 -5.39
C LYS A 127 -6.12 32.38 -5.45
N ASP A 128 -5.54 33.26 -4.63
CA ASP A 128 -4.09 33.54 -4.59
C ASP A 128 -3.24 32.31 -4.23
N LYS A 129 -3.84 31.31 -3.57
CA LYS A 129 -3.16 30.06 -3.21
C LYS A 129 -3.18 29.01 -4.32
N PHE A 130 -4.26 28.97 -5.12
CA PHE A 130 -4.51 27.88 -6.08
C PHE A 130 -4.33 28.27 -7.56
N VAL A 131 -4.35 29.56 -7.90
CA VAL A 131 -4.30 30.10 -9.27
C VAL A 131 -3.14 31.07 -9.40
#